data_AF-A0A7Y3IB39-F1
#
_entry.id   AF-A0A7Y3IB39-F1
#
_cell.length_a   1.000
_cell.length_b   1.000
_cell.length_c   1.000
_cell.angle_alpha   90.00
_cell.angle_beta   90.00
_cell.angle_gamma   90.00
#
_symmetry.space_group_name_H-M   'P 1'
#
loop_
_entity.id
_entity.type
_entity.pdbx_description
1 polymer ?
#
loop_
_entity_poly.entity_id
_entity_poly.type
_entity_poly.pdbx_seq_one_letter_code
_entity_poly.pdbx_strand_id
1 'polypeptide(L)' 'FRVLYVDHRRMITAPEAEVRSVAEFLDATARIEEMAAAVDPSLYRQRAGAAAAPDPA' A
#
# COMPACT_ATOMS: atom_id res chain seq x y z
N PHE A 1 -4.28 -13.10 -20.07
CA PHE A 1 -3.59 -12.77 -18.79
C PHE A 1 -3.69 -11.27 -18.58
N ARG A 2 -3.97 -10.82 -17.35
CA ARG A 2 -4.14 -9.41 -16.99
C ARG A 2 -3.16 -9.08 -15.86
N VAL A 3 -2.57 -7.88 -15.88
CA VAL A 3 -1.66 -7.38 -14.84
C VAL A 3 -2.12 -5.99 -14.43
N LEU A 4 -2.14 -5.72 -13.12
CA LEU A 4 -2.33 -4.40 -12.57
C LEU A 4 -1.00 -3.90 -12.00
N TYR A 5 -0.56 -2.72 -12.45
CA TYR A 5 0.56 -2.02 -11.84
C TYR A 5 0.01 -1.00 -10.85
N VAL A 6 0.51 -1.06 -9.62
CA VAL A 6 0.11 -0.15 -8.54
C VAL A 6 1.29 0.74 -8.19
N ASP A 7 1.06 2.05 -8.15
CA ASP A 7 2.05 3.01 -7.71
C ASP A 7 2.04 3.09 -6.18
N HIS A 8 3.16 2.73 -5.55
CA HIS A 8 3.31 2.74 -4.10
C HIS A 8 3.09 4.12 -3.48
N ARG A 9 3.56 5.19 -4.12
CA ARG A 9 3.38 6.55 -3.63
C ARG A 9 1.90 6.94 -3.68
N ARG A 10 1.20 6.61 -4.76
CA ARG A 10 -0.25 6.82 -4.86
C ARG A 10 -1.05 6.01 -3.86
N MET A 11 -0.67 4.75 -3.62
CA MET A 11 -1.30 3.91 -2.61
C MET A 11 -1.25 4.58 -1.22
N ILE A 12 -0.14 5.26 -0.89
CA ILE A 12 -0.01 5.98 0.39
C ILE A 12 -0.78 7.31 0.38
N THR A 13 -0.74 8.09 -0.71
CA THR A 13 -1.33 9.44 -0.73
C THR A 13 -2.81 9.48 -1.10
N ALA A 14 -3.32 8.43 -1.76
CA ALA A 14 -4.69 8.30 -2.24
C ALA A 14 -5.16 6.83 -2.21
N PRO A 15 -5.16 6.17 -1.03
CA PRO A 15 -5.42 4.74 -0.90
C PRO A 15 -6.79 4.32 -1.44
N GLU A 16 -7.85 5.12 -1.23
CA GLU A 16 -9.20 4.78 -1.71
C GLU A 16 -9.30 4.59 -3.22
N ALA A 17 -8.59 5.41 -4.00
CA ALA A 17 -8.61 5.32 -5.45
C ALA A 17 -7.88 4.06 -5.94
N GLU A 18 -6.71 3.76 -5.37
CA GLU A 18 -5.92 2.59 -5.76
C GLU A 18 -6.58 1.28 -5.30
N VAL A 19 -7.15 1.25 -4.09
CA VAL A 19 -7.93 0.10 -3.58
C VAL A 19 -9.13 -0.19 -4.47
N ARG A 20 -9.83 0.84 -4.98
CA ARG A 20 -10.92 0.66 -5.95
C ARG A 20 -10.44 0.03 -7.25
N SER A 21 -9.32 0.49 -7.80
CA SER A 21 -8.72 -0.12 -9.00
C SER A 21 -8.29 -1.58 -8.77
N VAL A 22 -7.78 -1.91 -7.58
CA VAL A 22 -7.48 -3.30 -7.20
C VAL A 22 -8.75 -4.14 -7.12
N ALA A 23 -9.82 -3.63 -6.52
CA ALA A 23 -11.10 -4.32 -6.40
C ALA A 23 -11.72 -4.64 -7.77
N GLU A 24 -11.76 -3.65 -8.66
CA GLU A 24 -12.22 -3.80 -10.05
C GLU A 24 -11.35 -4.78 -10.83
N PHE A 25 -10.03 -4.77 -10.61
CA PHE A 25 -9.14 -5.69 -11.27
C PHE A 25 -9.40 -7.16 -10.87
N LEU A 26 -9.70 -7.38 -9.60
CA LEU A 26 -9.99 -8.70 -9.03
C LEU A 26 -11.45 -9.15 -9.21
N ASP A 27 -12.31 -8.30 -9.80
CA ASP A 27 -13.76 -8.50 -9.92
C ASP A 27 -14.40 -8.87 -8.56
N ALA A 28 -13.92 -8.23 -7.50
CA ALA A 28 -14.27 -8.55 -6.13
C ALA A 28 -15.02 -7.40 -5.45
N THR A 29 -15.99 -7.75 -4.61
CA THR A 29 -16.64 -6.78 -3.71
C THR A 29 -15.68 -6.45 -2.56
N ALA A 30 -14.78 -5.51 -2.80
CA ALA A 30 -13.86 -5.03 -1.79
C ALA A 30 -14.56 -4.06 -0.84
N ARG A 31 -14.28 -4.18 0.46
CA ARG A 31 -14.63 -3.16 1.46
C ARG A 31 -13.61 -2.03 1.37
N ILE A 32 -13.84 -1.13 0.42
CA ILE A 32 -12.90 -0.07 0.03
C ILE A 32 -12.45 0.74 1.24
N GLU A 33 -13.36 1.10 2.13
CA GLU A 33 -13.07 1.88 3.34
C GLU A 33 -12.14 1.13 4.29
N GLU A 34 -12.42 -0.14 4.59
CA GLU A 34 -11.58 -0.97 5.47
C GLU A 34 -10.18 -1.18 4.88
N MET A 35 -10.10 -1.43 3.58
CA MET A 35 -8.84 -1.62 2.87
C MET A 35 -8.02 -0.33 2.77
N ALA A 36 -8.67 0.82 2.54
CA ALA A 36 -8.00 2.12 2.54
C ALA A 36 -7.51 2.48 3.95
N ALA A 37 -8.30 2.19 4.98
CA ALA A 37 -7.92 2.42 6.38
C ALA A 37 -6.74 1.54 6.84
N ALA A 38 -6.55 0.36 6.25
CA ALA A 38 -5.39 -0.48 6.51
C ALA A 38 -4.07 0.13 6.00
N VAL A 39 -4.14 1.10 5.07
CA VAL A 39 -2.97 1.85 4.61
C VAL A 39 -2.67 2.95 5.62
N ASP A 40 -1.79 2.66 6.58
CA ASP A 40 -1.27 3.65 7.51
C ASP A 40 0.11 4.18 7.06
N PRO A 41 0.21 5.45 6.63
CA PRO A 41 1.49 6.07 6.25
C PRO A 41 2.54 6.09 7.36
N SER A 42 2.12 6.04 8.63
CA SER A 42 3.00 6.07 9.79
C SER A 42 3.77 4.75 9.97
N LEU A 43 3.17 3.62 9.56
CA LEU A 43 3.83 2.30 9.54
C LEU A 43 5.01 2.27 8.56
N TYR A 44 4.96 3.08 7.50
CA TYR A 44 6.06 3.18 6.54
C TYR A 44 7.26 3.99 7.05
N ARG A 45 7.10 4.81 8.10
CA ARG A 45 8.22 5.58 8.67
C ARG A 45 9.27 4.67 9.32
N GLN A 46 8.89 3.51 9.85
CA GLN A 46 9.85 2.57 10.44
C GLN A 46 10.84 2.02 9.41
N ARG A 47 10.52 2.02 8.12
CA ARG A 47 11.44 1.55 7.07
C ARG A 47 12.60 2.52 6.79
N ALA A 48 12.42 3.82 7.05
CA ALA A 48 13.51 4.79 6.95
C ALA A 48 14.54 4.64 8.07
N GLY A 49 14.16 4.11 9.24
CA GLY A 49 15.05 3.87 10.38
C GLY A 49 15.79 2.53 10.33
N ALA A 50 15.25 1.52 9.65
CA ALA A 50 15.82 0.17 9.62
C ALA A 50 17.03 0.01 8.67
N ALA A 51 17.36 1.02 7.86
CA ALA A 51 18.52 0.99 6.96
C ALA A 51 19.83 1.49 7.61
N ALA A 52 19.85 1.76 8.93
CA ALA A 52 20.98 2.40 9.61
C ALA A 52 21.44 1.67 10.89
N ALA A 53 21.27 0.35 10.98
CA ALA A 53 21.97 -0.45 11.99
C ALA A 53 23.21 -1.08 11.33
N PRO A 54 24.45 -0.59 11.62
CA PRO A 54 25.65 -1.29 11.21
C PRO A 54 25.77 -2.62 11.96
N ASP A 55 26.17 -3.65 11.22
CA ASP A 55 26.46 -5.00 11.68
C ASP A 55 27.45 -4.96 12.88
N PRO A 56 27.15 -5.55 14.05
CA PRO A 56 28.12 -5.65 15.12
C PRO A 56 29.23 -6.63 14.71
N ALA A 57 30.45 -6.11 14.64
CA ALA A 57 31.69 -6.82 14.35
C ALA A 57 31.99 -7.99 15.30
#